data_AF-A0A1C1CB30-F1
#
_entry.id   AF-A0A1C1CB30-F1
#
_cell.length_a   1.000
_cell.length_b   1.000
_cell.length_c   1.000
_cell.angle_alpha   90.00
_cell.angle_beta   90.00
_cell.angle_gamma   90.00
#
_symmetry.space_group_name_H-M   'P 1'
#
loop_
_entity.id
_entity.type
_entity.pdbx_description
1 polymer ?
#
loop_
_entity_poly.entity_id
_entity_poly.type
_entity_poly.pdbx_seq_one_letter_code
_entity_poly.pdbx_strand_id
1 'polypeptide(L)'
;MAEVAGTAVGVISLGIQVCQGLVSYYQAYRGQDETIRNILCHVEGLSNTLEVAHACLTKANPARFVAISQAVNSIIACADAIHGLEQLLQRCRQTISPTASGPERIRLAVHKAVFPFQQSTIRDFSETVKGLQANVSLALQTLQL
;
A
#
# COMPACT_ATOMS: atom_id res chain seq x y z
N MET A 1 -1.18 25.68 -1.31
CA MET A 1 -0.12 24.69 -0.98
C MET A 1 -0.43 23.86 0.24
N ALA A 2 -0.77 24.45 1.38
CA ALA A 2 -1.02 23.70 2.62
C ALA A 2 -2.10 22.60 2.42
N GLU A 3 -3.18 22.91 1.71
CA GLU A 3 -4.25 21.95 1.40
C GLU A 3 -3.75 20.77 0.55
N VAL A 4 -3.06 21.05 -0.56
CA VAL A 4 -2.52 20.01 -1.46
C VAL A 4 -1.46 19.14 -0.76
N ALA A 5 -0.61 19.76 0.07
CA ALA A 5 0.35 19.03 0.91
C ALA A 5 -0.37 18.15 1.94
N GLY A 6 -1.49 18.63 2.51
CA GLY A 6 -2.36 17.85 3.39
C GLY A 6 -2.94 16.62 2.69
N THR A 7 -3.39 16.75 1.45
CA THR A 7 -3.86 15.62 0.63
C THR A 7 -2.75 14.60 0.42
N ALA A 8 -1.54 15.02 0.06
CA ALA A 8 -0.39 14.12 -0.10
C ALA A 8 -0.04 13.38 1.21
N VAL A 9 -0.08 14.07 2.36
CA VAL A 9 0.11 13.45 3.68
C VAL A 9 -0.99 12.43 3.98
N GLY A 10 -2.24 12.72 3.63
CA GLY A 10 -3.36 11.78 3.73
C GLY A 10 -3.14 10.50 2.91
N VAL A 11 -2.71 10.65 1.66
CA VAL A 11 -2.37 9.53 0.77
C VAL A 11 -1.23 8.69 1.35
N ILE A 12 -0.17 9.33 1.87
CA ILE A 12 0.93 8.63 2.52
C ILE A 12 0.45 7.84 3.74
N SER A 13 -0.33 8.48 4.62
CA SER A 13 -0.84 7.85 5.83
C SER A 13 -1.69 6.62 5.52
N LEU A 14 -2.60 6.74 4.54
CA LEU A 14 -3.40 5.62 4.07
C LEU A 14 -2.51 4.51 3.50
N GLY A 15 -1.53 4.87 2.67
CA GLY A 15 -0.58 3.92 2.08
C GLY A 15 0.19 3.13 3.15
N ILE A 16 0.65 3.79 4.21
CA ILE A 16 1.33 3.13 5.34
C ILE A 16 0.37 2.16 6.04
N GLN A 17 -0.86 2.58 6.36
CA GLN A 17 -1.84 1.73 7.03
C GLN A 17 -2.19 0.49 6.18
N VAL A 18 -2.35 0.68 4.88
CA VAL A 18 -2.60 -0.40 3.93
C VAL A 18 -1.42 -1.37 3.89
N CYS A 19 -0.18 -0.86 3.78
CA CYS A 19 1.03 -1.70 3.81
C CYS A 19 1.14 -2.51 5.10
N GLN A 20 0.96 -1.88 6.26
CA GLN A 20 0.96 -2.57 7.56
C GLN A 20 -0.13 -3.65 7.62
N GLY A 21 -1.32 -3.35 7.09
CA GLY A 21 -2.42 -4.28 7.07
C GLY A 21 -2.16 -5.50 6.18
N LEU A 22 -1.51 -5.30 5.04
CA LEU A 22 -1.08 -6.34 4.11
C LEU A 22 0.03 -7.19 4.71
N VAL A 23 1.04 -6.58 5.34
CA VAL A 23 2.08 -7.32 6.07
C VAL A 23 1.45 -8.19 7.14
N SER A 24 0.60 -7.61 7.99
CA SER A 24 -0.12 -8.35 9.04
C SER A 24 -0.94 -9.52 8.48
N TYR A 25 -1.61 -9.34 7.34
CA TYR A 25 -2.43 -10.38 6.72
C TYR A 25 -1.58 -11.52 6.14
N TYR A 26 -0.55 -11.19 5.37
CA TYR A 26 0.26 -12.16 4.64
C TYR A 26 1.39 -12.78 5.47
N GLN A 27 1.73 -12.22 6.63
CA GLN A 27 2.81 -12.72 7.49
C GLN A 27 2.63 -14.21 7.86
N ALA A 28 1.39 -14.66 8.07
CA ALA A 28 1.08 -16.05 8.39
C ALA A 28 1.49 -17.05 7.27
N TYR A 29 1.62 -16.57 6.04
CA TYR A 29 1.93 -17.37 4.86
C TYR A 29 3.38 -17.18 4.37
N ARG A 30 4.14 -16.24 4.96
CA ARG A 30 5.51 -15.85 4.53
C ARG A 30 6.50 -17.03 4.46
N GLY A 31 6.35 -18.01 5.35
CA GLY A 31 7.23 -19.18 5.41
C GLY A 31 6.90 -20.28 4.41
N GLN A 32 5.71 -20.24 3.80
CA GLN A 32 5.19 -21.33 2.95
C GLN A 32 5.32 -21.03 1.46
N ASP A 33 5.50 -19.77 1.08
CA ASP A 33 5.45 -19.34 -0.32
C ASP A 33 6.48 -18.24 -0.62
N GLU A 34 7.35 -18.50 -1.60
CA GLU A 34 8.36 -17.56 -2.11
C GLU A 34 7.74 -16.28 -2.65
N THR A 35 6.64 -16.41 -3.37
CA THR A 35 5.91 -15.30 -3.97
C THR A 35 5.37 -14.37 -2.90
N ILE A 36 4.78 -14.92 -1.84
CA ILE A 36 4.28 -14.13 -0.71
C ILE A 36 5.42 -13.41 -0.02
N ARG A 37 6.55 -14.07 0.20
CA ARG A 37 7.71 -13.45 0.83
C ARG A 37 8.30 -12.32 -0.01
N ASN A 38 8.39 -12.51 -1.33
CA ASN A 38 8.84 -11.47 -2.26
C ASN A 38 7.91 -10.25 -2.22
N ILE A 39 6.60 -10.50 -2.26
CA ILE A 39 5.58 -9.47 -2.14
C ILE A 39 5.68 -8.71 -0.82
N LEU A 40 5.81 -9.41 0.31
CA LEU A 40 5.96 -8.78 1.62
C LEU A 40 7.20 -7.87 1.66
N CYS A 41 8.31 -8.30 1.05
CA CYS A 41 9.51 -7.46 0.92
C CYS A 41 9.22 -6.17 0.13
N HIS A 42 8.46 -6.26 -0.97
CA HIS A 42 8.06 -5.08 -1.74
C HIS A 42 7.12 -4.15 -0.95
N VAL A 43 6.18 -4.71 -0.20
CA VAL A 43 5.25 -3.93 0.64
C VAL A 43 5.98 -3.23 1.79
N GLU A 44 6.91 -3.94 2.45
CA GLU A 44 7.80 -3.36 3.47
C GLU A 44 8.65 -2.22 2.88
N GLY A 45 9.19 -2.43 1.68
CA GLY A 45 9.94 -1.41 0.94
C GLY A 45 9.10 -0.17 0.62
N LEU A 46 7.87 -0.35 0.13
CA LEU A 46 6.94 0.74 -0.12
C LEU A 46 6.59 1.50 1.17
N SER A 47 6.30 0.78 2.26
CA SER A 47 6.00 1.40 3.57
C SER A 47 7.15 2.30 4.02
N ASN A 48 8.39 1.81 3.94
CA ASN A 48 9.57 2.59 4.29
C ASN A 48 9.74 3.82 3.37
N THR A 49 9.53 3.67 2.07
CA THR A 49 9.57 4.80 1.11
C THR A 49 8.51 5.86 1.46
N LEU A 50 7.30 5.44 1.84
CA LEU A 50 6.23 6.34 2.27
C LEU A 50 6.57 7.05 3.59
N GLU A 51 7.16 6.36 4.57
CA GLU A 51 7.63 6.98 5.82
C GLU A 51 8.70 8.04 5.58
N VAL A 52 9.65 7.77 4.68
CA VAL A 52 10.65 8.75 4.26
C VAL A 52 9.99 9.93 3.55
N ALA A 53 9.03 9.69 2.65
CA ALA A 53 8.27 10.75 1.99
C ALA A 53 7.51 11.64 2.98
N HIS A 54 6.87 11.04 3.99
CA HIS A 54 6.23 11.78 5.07
C HIS A 54 7.23 12.68 5.79
N ALA A 55 8.35 12.12 6.24
CA ALA A 55 9.38 12.88 6.96
C ALA A 55 9.99 14.01 6.11
N CYS A 56 10.22 13.76 4.81
CA CYS A 56 10.72 14.76 3.88
C CYS A 56 9.72 15.89 3.67
N LEU A 57 8.43 15.60 3.47
CA LEU A 57 7.41 16.64 3.31
C LEU A 57 7.20 17.46 4.58
N THR A 58 7.21 16.84 5.76
CA THR A 58 7.06 17.55 7.04
C THR A 58 8.22 18.49 7.32
N LYS A 59 9.44 18.14 6.88
CA LYS A 59 10.66 18.92 7.11
C LYS A 59 11.08 19.77 5.92
N ALA A 60 10.29 19.78 4.84
CA ALA A 60 10.68 20.46 3.62
C ALA A 60 10.78 21.98 3.83
N ASN A 61 11.84 22.58 3.29
CA ASN A 61 12.02 24.04 3.33
C ASN A 61 10.99 24.70 2.39
N PRO A 62 10.08 25.57 2.88
CA PRO A 62 9.07 26.22 2.05
C PRO A 62 9.64 27.02 0.86
N ALA A 63 10.91 27.44 0.93
CA ALA A 63 11.60 28.11 -0.17
C ALA A 63 11.75 27.22 -1.42
N ARG A 64 11.72 25.88 -1.26
CA ARG A 64 11.81 24.90 -2.37
C ARG A 64 10.43 24.55 -2.93
N PHE A 65 9.61 25.58 -3.17
CA PHE A 65 8.21 25.44 -3.58
C PHE A 65 8.01 24.52 -4.79
N VAL A 66 8.84 24.66 -5.83
CA VAL A 66 8.70 23.87 -7.07
C VAL A 66 8.93 22.38 -6.81
N ALA A 67 10.01 22.05 -6.10
CA ALA A 67 10.34 20.67 -5.73
C ALA A 67 9.25 20.05 -4.85
N ILE A 68 8.76 20.80 -3.84
CA ILE A 68 7.67 20.35 -2.97
C ILE A 68 6.39 20.12 -3.77
N SER A 69 6.03 21.04 -4.64
CA SER A 69 4.83 20.93 -5.48
C SER A 69 4.90 19.69 -6.37
N GLN A 70 6.04 19.45 -7.00
CA GLN A 70 6.23 18.26 -7.83
C GLN A 70 6.13 16.97 -7.02
N ALA A 71 6.79 16.90 -5.86
CA ALA A 71 6.72 15.73 -5.00
C ALA A 71 5.29 15.46 -4.50
N VAL A 72 4.60 16.50 -4.06
CA VAL A 72 3.19 16.45 -3.64
C VAL A 72 2.30 15.92 -4.75
N ASN A 73 2.45 16.40 -5.99
CA ASN A 73 1.65 15.94 -7.12
C ASN A 73 1.94 14.47 -7.46
N SER A 74 3.21 14.05 -7.44
CA SER A 74 3.59 12.65 -7.65
C SER A 74 3.02 11.72 -6.59
N ILE A 75 2.96 12.16 -5.33
CA ILE A 75 2.35 11.41 -4.23
C ILE A 75 0.83 11.36 -4.38
N ILE A 76 0.17 12.45 -4.76
CA ILE A 76 -1.28 12.44 -5.01
C ILE A 76 -1.65 11.51 -6.15
N ALA A 77 -0.82 11.43 -7.20
CA ALA A 77 -1.02 10.49 -8.31
C ALA A 77 -0.97 9.01 -7.88
N CYS A 78 -0.48 8.71 -6.67
CA CYS A 78 -0.48 7.38 -6.09
C CYS A 78 -1.82 7.00 -5.41
N ALA A 79 -2.76 7.94 -5.23
CA ALA A 79 -3.97 7.73 -4.44
C ALA A 79 -4.83 6.56 -4.94
N ASP A 80 -5.12 6.50 -6.24
CA ASP A 80 -5.97 5.44 -6.82
C ASP A 80 -5.36 4.06 -6.65
N ALA A 81 -4.04 3.95 -6.85
CA ALA A 81 -3.31 2.71 -6.65
C ALA A 81 -3.33 2.27 -5.17
N ILE A 82 -3.16 3.21 -4.23
CA ILE A 82 -3.27 2.92 -2.79
C ILE A 82 -4.69 2.48 -2.42
N HIS A 83 -5.73 3.11 -2.96
CA HIS A 83 -7.11 2.66 -2.76
C HIS A 83 -7.37 1.28 -3.38
N GLY A 84 -6.76 0.95 -4.50
CA GLY A 84 -6.79 -0.40 -5.07
C GLY A 84 -6.22 -1.45 -4.10
N LEU A 85 -5.08 -1.14 -3.47
CA LEU A 85 -4.47 -2.00 -2.44
C LEU A 85 -5.34 -2.10 -1.18
N GLU A 86 -5.98 -1.01 -0.78
CA GLU A 86 -6.91 -0.99 0.34
C GLU A 86 -8.11 -1.92 0.09
N GLN A 87 -8.73 -1.83 -1.09
CA GLN A 87 -9.83 -2.71 -1.48
C GLN A 87 -9.41 -4.17 -1.52
N LEU A 88 -8.21 -4.47 -2.02
CA LEU A 88 -7.66 -5.82 -2.01
C LEU A 88 -7.50 -6.33 -0.57
N LEU A 89 -6.93 -5.53 0.33
CA LEU A 89 -6.80 -5.87 1.75
C LEU A 89 -8.16 -6.09 2.42
N GLN A 90 -9.16 -5.26 2.12
CA GLN A 90 -10.51 -5.43 2.63
C GLN A 90 -11.14 -6.76 2.18
N ARG A 91 -10.97 -7.13 0.91
CA ARG A 91 -11.42 -8.43 0.36
C ARG A 91 -10.75 -9.60 1.08
N CYS A 92 -9.43 -9.51 1.28
CA CYS A 92 -8.68 -10.51 2.05
C CYS A 92 -9.18 -10.63 3.50
N ARG A 93 -9.61 -9.52 4.12
CA ARG A 93 -10.08 -9.47 5.50
C ARG A 93 -11.55 -9.78 5.71
N GLN A 94 -12.36 -9.96 4.66
CA GLN A 94 -13.78 -10.23 4.81
C GLN A 94 -14.02 -11.35 5.83
N THR A 95 -14.66 -10.97 6.94
CA THR A 95 -14.94 -11.87 8.05
C THR A 95 -16.17 -12.70 7.76
N ILE A 96 -16.15 -13.96 8.22
CA ILE A 96 -17.32 -14.83 8.15
C ILE A 96 -18.44 -14.19 8.96
N SER A 97 -19.58 -13.89 8.32
CA SER A 97 -20.75 -13.38 9.05
C SER A 97 -21.11 -14.36 10.17
N PRO A 98 -21.39 -13.90 11.40
CA PRO A 98 -21.77 -14.80 12.49
C PRO A 98 -23.07 -15.57 12.18
N THR A 99 -23.90 -15.05 11.27
CA THR A 99 -25.12 -15.69 10.77
C THR A 99 -24.89 -16.68 9.63
N ALA A 100 -23.66 -16.80 9.12
CA ALA A 100 -23.36 -17.71 8.03
C ALA A 100 -23.59 -19.16 8.48
N SER A 101 -24.38 -19.91 7.71
CA SER A 101 -24.61 -21.34 7.93
C SER A 101 -23.37 -22.15 7.55
N GLY A 102 -23.28 -23.40 8.06
CA GLY A 102 -22.11 -24.28 7.89
C GLY A 102 -21.41 -24.22 6.52
N PRO A 103 -22.10 -24.47 5.39
CA PRO A 103 -21.47 -24.43 4.07
C PRO A 103 -20.98 -23.03 3.66
N GLU A 104 -21.68 -21.96 4.04
CA GLU A 104 -21.23 -20.58 3.80
C GLU A 104 -19.97 -20.26 4.62
N ARG A 105 -19.89 -20.70 5.88
CA ARG A 105 -18.68 -20.54 6.72
C ARG A 105 -17.48 -21.24 6.11
N ILE A 106 -17.66 -22.48 5.62
CA ILE A 106 -16.59 -23.25 4.97
C ILE A 106 -16.16 -22.53 3.68
N ARG A 107 -17.10 -22.09 2.84
CA ARG A 107 -16.79 -21.39 1.59
C ARG A 107 -16.00 -20.11 1.84
N LEU A 108 -16.37 -19.32 2.85
CA LEU A 108 -15.64 -18.11 3.25
C LEU A 108 -14.25 -18.43 3.82
N ALA A 109 -14.11 -19.49 4.61
CA ALA A 109 -12.81 -19.93 5.12
C ALA A 109 -11.88 -20.39 3.99
N VAL A 110 -12.40 -21.18 3.04
CA VAL A 110 -11.66 -21.60 1.84
C VAL A 110 -11.34 -20.40 0.97
N HIS A 111 -12.27 -19.48 0.76
CA HIS A 111 -12.03 -18.26 0.00
C HIS A 111 -10.90 -17.44 0.64
N LYS A 112 -10.93 -17.25 1.96
CA LYS A 112 -9.86 -16.57 2.70
C LYS A 112 -8.51 -17.30 2.60
N ALA A 113 -8.53 -18.62 2.47
CA ALA A 113 -7.33 -19.42 2.29
C ALA A 113 -6.82 -19.44 0.84
N VAL A 114 -7.69 -19.36 -0.18
CA VAL A 114 -7.34 -19.51 -1.60
C VAL A 114 -7.15 -18.17 -2.31
N PHE A 115 -8.00 -17.18 -2.02
CA PHE A 115 -7.92 -15.82 -2.58
C PHE A 115 -6.52 -15.19 -2.45
N PRO A 116 -5.81 -15.28 -1.30
CA PRO A 116 -4.43 -14.78 -1.21
C PRO A 116 -3.44 -15.42 -2.18
N PHE A 117 -3.75 -16.60 -2.72
CA PHE A 117 -2.89 -17.35 -3.64
C PHE A 117 -3.36 -17.29 -5.08
N GLN A 118 -4.41 -16.52 -5.40
CA GLN A 118 -4.77 -16.30 -6.79
C GLN A 118 -3.64 -15.53 -7.49
N GLN A 119 -2.99 -16.18 -8.46
CA GLN A 119 -1.82 -15.64 -9.15
C GLN A 119 -2.08 -14.25 -9.76
N SER A 120 -3.28 -14.01 -10.29
CA SER A 120 -3.67 -12.69 -10.80
C SER A 120 -3.65 -11.63 -9.70
N THR A 121 -4.29 -11.90 -8.56
CA THR A 121 -4.31 -11.02 -7.39
C THR A 121 -2.91 -10.71 -6.88
N ILE A 122 -2.07 -11.74 -6.77
CA ILE A 122 -0.65 -11.63 -6.37
C ILE A 122 0.14 -10.75 -7.34
N ARG A 123 -0.03 -10.97 -8.65
CA ARG A 123 0.70 -10.24 -9.69
C ARG A 123 0.29 -8.77 -9.73
N ASP A 124 -1.01 -8.50 -9.81
CA ASP A 124 -1.55 -7.15 -9.90
C ASP A 124 -1.17 -6.36 -8.64
N PHE A 125 -1.17 -7.03 -7.48
CA PHE A 125 -0.67 -6.50 -6.22
C PHE A 125 0.83 -6.14 -6.27
N SER A 126 1.68 -7.07 -6.70
CA SER A 126 3.12 -6.85 -6.82
C SER A 126 3.45 -5.69 -7.77
N GLU A 127 2.78 -5.63 -8.92
CA GLU A 127 2.97 -4.55 -9.91
C GLU A 127 2.55 -3.19 -9.35
N THR A 128 1.39 -3.14 -8.68
CA THR A 128 0.89 -1.91 -8.05
C THR A 128 1.85 -1.40 -6.98
N VAL A 129 2.35 -2.28 -6.11
CA VAL A 129 3.31 -1.92 -5.06
C VAL A 129 4.62 -1.40 -5.65
N LYS A 130 5.16 -2.06 -6.69
CA LYS A 130 6.39 -1.63 -7.37
C LYS A 130 6.21 -0.28 -8.06
N GLY A 131 5.09 -0.07 -8.76
CA GLY A 131 4.77 1.20 -9.41
C GLY A 131 4.65 2.34 -8.39
N LEU A 132 3.97 2.11 -7.27
CA LEU A 132 3.89 3.06 -6.16
C LEU A 132 5.26 3.41 -5.59
N GLN A 133 6.10 2.40 -5.32
CA GLN A 133 7.42 2.62 -4.76
C GLN A 133 8.28 3.46 -5.71
N ALA A 134 8.22 3.19 -7.01
CA ALA A 134 8.93 3.97 -8.02
C ALA A 134 8.46 5.43 -8.05
N ASN A 135 7.14 5.66 -8.07
CA ASN A 135 6.56 7.01 -8.11
C ASN A 135 6.97 7.85 -6.88
N VAL A 136 6.88 7.26 -5.68
CA VAL A 136 7.26 7.96 -4.44
C VAL A 136 8.77 8.16 -4.38
N SER A 137 9.59 7.21 -4.83
CA SER A 137 11.04 7.37 -4.88
C SER A 137 11.49 8.46 -5.85
N LEU A 138 10.80 8.62 -6.98
CA LEU A 138 11.03 9.73 -7.91
C LEU A 138 10.64 11.07 -7.27
N ALA A 139 9.50 11.13 -6.57
CA ALA A 139 9.07 12.30 -5.82
C ALA A 139 10.09 12.71 -4.73
N LEU A 140 10.71 11.73 -4.07
CA LEU A 140 11.74 11.99 -3.06
C LEU A 140 13.04 12.54 -3.67
N GLN A 141 13.44 12.08 -4.86
CA GLN A 141 14.63 12.58 -5.53
C GLN A 141 14.51 14.05 -5.90
N THR A 142 13.31 14.54 -6.26
CA THR A 142 13.11 15.98 -6.51
C THR A 142 13.23 16.80 -5.23
N LEU A 143 12.88 16.23 -4.07
CA LEU A 143 13.09 16.86 -2.77
C LEU A 143 14.55 16.81 -2.30
N GLN A 144 15.46 16.12 -2.99
CA GLN A 144 16.90 16.14 -2.68
C GLN A 144 17.70 17.13 -3.55
N LEU A 145 17.13 17.60 -4.67
CA LEU A 145 17.72 18.60 -5.58
C LEU A 145 17.35 20.05 -5.22
#